data_AF-A0A8G1UMJ8-F1
#
_entry.id   AF-A0A8G1UMJ8-F1
#
_cell.length_a   1.000
_cell.length_b   1.000
_cell.length_c   1.000
_cell.angle_alpha   90.00
_cell.angle_beta   90.00
_cell.angle_gamma   90.00
#
_symmetry.space_group_name_H-M   'P 1'
#
loop_
_entity.id
_entity.type
_entity.pdbx_description
1 polymer ?
#
loop_
_entity_poly.entity_id
_entity_poly.type
_entity_poly.pdbx_seq_one_letter_code
_entity_poly.pdbx_strand_id
1 'polypeptide(L)'
;MDGFIERIEIEQLAPTVVRLPGRRFPGVVIQGDSLSIIRSDVAEVTTLCAQGEVGEALESAQYLLAKLDEILGYYEDVLDSHGIRRPY
;
A
#
# COMPACT_ATOMS: atom_id res chain seq x y z
N MET A 1 21.36 8.08 15.63
CA MET A 1 20.16 7.87 16.45
C MET A 1 19.94 6.38 16.47
N ASP A 2 20.27 5.72 17.57
CA ASP A 2 19.90 4.31 17.75
C ASP A 2 18.38 4.25 17.84
N GLY A 3 17.75 3.64 16.83
CA GLY A 3 16.31 3.46 16.80
C GLY A 3 15.90 2.52 17.93
N PHE A 4 14.98 2.98 18.79
CA PHE A 4 14.36 2.14 19.79
C PHE A 4 13.50 1.08 19.07
N ILE A 5 13.97 -0.17 19.06
CA ILE A 5 13.17 -1.30 18.55
C ILE A 5 12.28 -1.76 19.70
N GLU A 6 11.00 -1.44 19.61
CA GLU A 6 9.97 -1.97 20.50
C GLU A 6 9.37 -3.24 19.91
N ARG A 7 9.20 -4.28 20.73
CA ARG A 7 8.43 -5.47 20.33
C ARG A 7 6.98 -5.25 20.68
N ILE A 8 6.11 -5.33 19.69
CA ILE A 8 4.66 -5.27 19.85
C ILE A 8 4.03 -6.57 19.37
N GLU A 9 2.97 -7.01 20.03
CA GLU A 9 2.11 -8.08 19.53
C GLU A 9 1.13 -7.51 18.51
N ILE A 10 0.92 -8.23 17.41
CA ILE A 10 0.02 -7.81 16.33
C ILE A 10 -1.03 -8.90 16.11
N GLU A 11 -2.25 -8.50 15.76
CA GLU A 11 -3.29 -9.41 15.29
C GLU A 11 -3.15 -9.55 13.76
N GLN A 12 -2.90 -10.75 13.27
CA GLN A 12 -2.81 -11.01 11.83
C GLN A 12 -4.16 -11.49 11.31
N LEU A 13 -4.77 -10.73 10.40
CA LEU A 13 -6.06 -11.06 9.79
C LEU A 13 -5.85 -11.84 8.48
N ALA A 14 -4.75 -11.54 7.78
CA ALA A 14 -4.29 -12.21 6.56
C ALA A 14 -2.76 -11.98 6.41
N PRO A 15 -2.05 -12.67 5.48
CA PRO A 15 -0.60 -12.55 5.33
C PRO A 15 -0.04 -11.11 5.36
N THR A 16 -0.70 -10.16 4.69
CA THR A 16 -0.28 -8.75 4.64
C THR A 16 -1.22 -7.80 5.38
N VAL A 17 -2.29 -8.28 6.02
CA VAL A 17 -3.26 -7.43 6.73
C VAL A 17 -3.16 -7.68 8.23
N VAL A 18 -2.79 -6.64 8.97
CA VAL A 18 -2.52 -6.74 10.42
C VAL A 18 -3.21 -5.61 11.17
N ARG A 19 -3.70 -5.88 12.38
CA ARG A 19 -4.17 -4.85 13.31
C ARG A 19 -3.10 -4.62 14.37
N LEU A 20 -2.52 -3.42 14.33
CA LEU A 20 -1.59 -2.95 15.36
C LEU A 20 -2.35 -2.59 16.65
N PRO A 21 -1.73 -2.75 17.83
CA PRO A 21 -2.30 -2.30 19.09
C PRO A 21 -2.72 -0.82 19.03
N GLY A 22 -3.91 -0.52 19.55
CA GLY A 22 -4.46 0.84 19.58
C GLY A 22 -4.99 1.39 18.26
N ARG A 23 -4.89 0.64 17.14
CA ARG A 23 -5.49 1.05 15.86
C ARG A 23 -6.90 0.46 15.70
N ARG A 24 -7.86 1.34 15.37
CA ARG A 24 -9.25 0.96 15.12
C ARG A 24 -9.41 0.07 13.88
N PHE A 25 -8.63 0.35 12.83
CA PHE A 25 -8.69 -0.37 11.57
C PHE A 25 -7.37 -1.12 11.33
N PRO A 26 -7.43 -2.35 10.78
CA PRO A 26 -6.23 -3.03 10.28
C PRO A 26 -5.54 -2.20 9.20
N GLY A 27 -4.23 -2.41 9.03
CA GLY A 27 -3.42 -1.84 7.95
C GLY A 27 -2.81 -2.93 7.07
N VAL A 28 -2.31 -2.50 5.91
CA VAL A 28 -1.56 -3.36 4.99
C VAL A 28 -0.06 -3.21 5.26
N VAL A 29 0.63 -4.33 5.45
CA VAL A 29 2.09 -4.38 5.51
C VAL A 29 2.63 -4.41 4.09
N ILE A 30 3.38 -3.38 3.73
CA ILE A 30 4.16 -3.31 2.49
C ILE A 30 5.63 -3.59 2.82
N GLN A 31 6.22 -4.60 2.20
CA GLN A 31 7.64 -4.90 2.36
C GLN A 31 8.51 -3.79 1.76
N GLY A 32 9.73 -3.61 2.28
CA GLY A 32 10.60 -2.48 1.87
C GLY A 32 10.99 -2.50 0.39
N ASP A 33 11.14 -3.67 -0.21
CA ASP A 33 11.40 -3.84 -1.64
C ASP A 33 10.17 -3.47 -2.50
N SER A 34 8.99 -3.94 -2.11
CA SER A 34 7.71 -3.57 -2.73
C SER A 34 7.44 -2.07 -2.63
N LEU A 35 7.74 -1.47 -1.47
CA LEU A 35 7.66 -0.02 -1.27
C LEU A 35 8.63 0.75 -2.20
N SER A 36 9.85 0.23 -2.38
CA SER A 36 10.83 0.81 -3.30
C SER A 36 10.35 0.78 -4.75
N ILE A 37 9.69 -0.32 -5.16
CA ILE A 37 9.07 -0.45 -6.49
C ILE A 37 7.98 0.61 -6.66
N ILE A 38 7.01 0.70 -5.74
CA ILE A 38 5.93 1.70 -5.78
C ILE A 38 6.51 3.12 -5.90
N ARG A 39 7.55 3.44 -5.11
CA ARG A 39 8.22 4.75 -5.19
C ARG A 39 8.85 4.98 -6.57
N SER A 40 9.42 3.94 -7.18
CA SER A 40 10.08 4.03 -8.47
C SER A 40 9.07 4.23 -9.59
N ASP A 41 7.94 3.52 -9.56
CA ASP A 41 6.80 3.72 -10.46
C ASP A 41 6.27 5.17 -10.37
N VAL A 42 6.09 5.71 -9.15
CA VAL A 42 5.71 7.12 -8.97
C VAL A 42 6.75 8.08 -9.55
N ALA A 43 8.04 7.79 -9.34
CA ALA A 43 9.12 8.62 -9.85
C ALA A 43 9.13 8.67 -11.39
N GLU A 44 8.90 7.52 -12.04
CA GLU A 44 8.77 7.42 -13.49
C GLU A 44 7.64 8.32 -14.01
N VAL A 45 6.43 8.22 -13.44
CA VAL A 45 5.29 9.09 -13.80
C VAL A 45 5.67 10.56 -13.69
N THR A 46 6.32 10.97 -12.60
CA THR A 46 6.74 12.37 -12.44
C THR A 46 7.79 12.81 -13.45
N THR A 47 8.73 11.92 -13.82
CA THR A 47 9.75 12.20 -14.84
C THR A 47 9.12 12.36 -16.22
N LEU A 48 8.22 11.47 -16.62
CA LEU A 48 7.53 11.53 -17.91
C LEU A 48 6.67 12.80 -18.02
N CYS A 49 5.95 13.16 -16.95
CA CYS A 49 5.23 14.43 -16.86
C CYS A 49 6.15 15.64 -17.06
N ALA A 50 7.33 15.65 -16.42
CA ALA A 50 8.28 16.76 -16.53
C ALA A 50 8.91 16.87 -17.93
N GLN A 51 8.99 15.76 -18.66
CA GLN A 51 9.49 15.71 -20.04
C GLN A 51 8.41 16.07 -21.07
N GLY A 52 7.15 16.17 -20.66
CA GLY A 52 6.02 16.41 -21.57
C GLY A 52 5.50 15.14 -22.27
N GLU A 53 5.98 13.96 -21.85
CA GLU A 53 5.59 12.65 -22.38
C GLU A 53 4.27 12.19 -21.74
N VAL A 54 3.19 12.95 -22.01
CA VAL A 54 1.89 12.78 -21.33
C VAL A 54 1.28 11.39 -21.58
N GLY A 55 1.48 10.81 -22.77
CA GLY A 55 0.96 9.49 -23.12
C GLY A 55 1.56 8.38 -22.27
N GLU A 56 2.89 8.34 -22.19
CA GLU A 56 3.63 7.36 -21.38
C GLU A 56 3.39 7.59 -19.88
N ALA A 57 3.32 8.85 -19.45
CA ALA A 57 3.00 9.19 -18.06
C ALA A 57 1.62 8.64 -17.66
N LEU A 58 0.63 8.74 -18.54
CA LEU A 58 -0.71 8.20 -18.30
C LEU A 58 -0.70 6.68 -18.22
N GLU A 59 0.02 5.99 -19.11
CA GLU A 59 0.14 4.53 -19.09
C GLU A 59 0.79 4.05 -17.79
N SER A 60 1.93 4.64 -17.40
CA SER A 60 2.62 4.31 -16.15
C SER A 60 1.74 4.61 -14.92
N ALA A 61 1.01 5.72 -14.93
CA ALA A 61 0.07 6.06 -13.84
C ALA A 61 -1.11 5.08 -13.74
N GLN A 62 -1.67 4.62 -14.87
CA GLN A 62 -2.73 3.62 -14.90
C GLN A 62 -2.26 2.27 -14.37
N TYR A 63 -1.03 1.88 -14.73
CA TYR A 63 -0.43 0.65 -14.23
C TYR A 63 -0.20 0.72 -12.71
N LEU A 64 0.32 1.84 -12.19
CA LEU A 64 0.46 2.06 -10.76
C LEU A 64 -0.90 2.05 -10.03
N LEU A 65 -1.91 2.69 -10.61
CA LEU A 65 -3.27 2.72 -10.04
C LEU A 65 -3.85 1.30 -9.94
N ALA A 66 -3.73 0.49 -10.99
CA ALA A 66 -4.22 -0.89 -10.98
C ALA A 66 -3.57 -1.72 -9.86
N LYS A 67 -2.25 -1.59 -9.64
CA LYS A 67 -1.57 -2.27 -8.52
C LYS A 67 -2.11 -1.82 -7.15
N LEU A 68 -2.37 -0.52 -6.99
CA LEU A 68 -2.92 0.01 -5.74
C LEU A 68 -4.35 -0.47 -5.51
N ASP A 69 -5.16 -0.56 -6.57
CA ASP A 69 -6.52 -1.09 -6.52
C ASP A 69 -6.51 -2.58 -6.15
N GLU A 70 -5.56 -3.38 -6.64
CA GLU A 70 -5.39 -4.78 -6.22
C GLU A 70 -5.09 -4.91 -4.73
N ILE A 71 -4.17 -4.08 -4.21
CA ILE A 71 -3.83 -4.05 -2.78
C ILE A 71 -5.04 -3.63 -1.94
N LEU A 72 -5.77 -2.60 -2.39
CA LEU A 72 -6.95 -2.09 -1.71
C LEU A 72 -8.09 -3.10 -1.71
N GLY A 73 -8.37 -3.73 -2.86
CA GLY A 73 -9.40 -4.76 -2.99
C GLY A 73 -9.11 -5.96 -2.09
N TYR A 74 -7.86 -6.43 -2.05
CA TYR A 74 -7.47 -7.49 -1.13
C TYR A 74 -7.69 -7.10 0.34
N TYR A 75 -7.34 -5.87 0.72
CA TYR A 75 -7.60 -5.36 2.07
C TYR A 75 -9.10 -5.33 2.40
N GLU A 76 -9.93 -4.85 1.48
CA GLU A 76 -11.39 -4.81 1.62
C GLU A 76 -11.99 -6.21 1.78
N ASP A 77 -11.58 -7.17 0.95
CA ASP A 77 -12.03 -8.57 1.04
C ASP A 77 -11.68 -9.18 2.41
N VAL A 78 -10.49 -8.89 2.92
CA VAL A 78 -10.09 -9.32 4.27
C VAL A 78 -10.99 -8.67 5.32
N LEU A 79 -11.23 -7.36 5.27
CA LEU A 79 -12.13 -6.72 6.23
C LEU A 79 -13.53 -7.33 6.21
N ASP A 80 -14.09 -7.55 5.02
CA ASP A 80 -15.42 -8.10 4.83
C ASP A 80 -15.50 -9.53 5.38
N SER A 81 -14.48 -10.37 5.15
CA SER A 81 -14.40 -11.74 5.68
C SER A 81 -14.37 -11.81 7.22
N HIS A 82 -13.87 -10.74 7.86
CA HIS A 82 -13.80 -10.60 9.32
C HIS A 82 -14.93 -9.73 9.90
N GLY A 83 -15.92 -9.32 9.09
CA GLY A 83 -17.04 -8.48 9.53
C GLY A 83 -16.64 -7.08 10.00
N ILE A 84 -15.51 -6.56 9.51
CA ILE A 84 -14.99 -5.24 9.86
C ILE A 84 -15.47 -4.22 8.84
N ARG A 85 -16.05 -3.11 9.31
CA ARG A 85 -16.44 -2.00 8.42
C ARG A 85 -15.19 -1.32 7.83
N ARG A 86 -15.26 -0.96 6.55
CA ARG A 86 -14.25 -0.19 5.82
C ARG A 86 -14.01 1.21 6.45
N PRO A 87 -12.77 1.76 6.36
CA PRO A 87 -12.39 3.01 7.02
C PRO A 87 -12.74 4.30 6.25
N TYR A 88 -13.48 4.21 5.14
CA TYR A 88 -13.92 5.32 4.29
C TYR A 88 -15.40 5.16 3.90
#